data_AF-A0A6J4T206-F1
#
_entry.id   AF-A0A6J4T206-F1
#
_cell.length_a   1.000
_cell.length_b   1.000
_cell.length_c   1.000
_cell.angle_alpha   90.00
_cell.angle_beta   90.00
_cell.angle_gamma   90.00
#
_symmetry.space_group_name_H-M   'P 1'
#
loop_
_entity.id
_entity.type
_entity.pdbx_description
1 polymer ?
#
loop_
_entity_poly.entity_id
_entity_poly.type
_entity_poly.pdbx_seq_one_letter_code
_entity_poly.pdbx_strand_id
1 'polypeptide(L)'
;MDDPARDTSFAPTLLDLEQLARRALLRLPAPFAGLLDGVLLRVEEFADEETLDSMGIEDPFELTGLYSGRPIGEPAATGDPPPTIHLYRRPLLDEWCDTGVGLERLITHVVVHEIGHHFGLSDDDMHRLEEAG
;
A
#
# COMPACT_ATOMS: atom_id res chain seq x y z
N MET A 1 -18.24 14.76 18.40
CA MET A 1 -17.16 15.33 17.58
C MET A 1 -17.60 15.06 16.16
N ASP A 2 -18.36 16.00 15.60
CA ASP A 2 -18.86 15.95 14.22
C ASP A 2 -17.68 15.79 13.26
N ASP A 3 -17.73 14.80 12.37
CA ASP A 3 -16.85 14.75 11.20
C ASP A 3 -17.59 15.47 10.07
N PRO A 4 -17.31 16.77 9.81
CA PRO A 4 -18.01 17.51 8.80
C PRO A 4 -17.65 16.86 7.46
N ALA A 5 -18.65 16.36 6.75
CA ALA A 5 -18.54 15.70 5.47
C ALA A 5 -17.32 16.19 4.68
N ARG A 6 -16.32 15.30 4.46
CA ARG A 6 -15.17 15.56 3.57
C ARG A 6 -15.70 16.31 2.36
N ASP A 7 -15.19 17.53 2.15
CA ASP A 7 -15.54 18.29 0.97
C ASP A 7 -15.11 17.47 -0.26
N THR A 8 -16.10 16.90 -0.95
CA THR A 8 -15.90 16.00 -2.10
C THR A 8 -15.33 16.72 -3.31
N SER A 9 -15.12 18.04 -3.22
CA SER A 9 -14.52 18.88 -4.25
C SER A 9 -12.98 18.81 -4.25
N PHE A 10 -12.36 18.21 -3.23
CA PHE A 10 -10.90 18.08 -3.12
C PHE A 10 -10.43 16.64 -3.26
N ALA A 11 -9.26 16.48 -3.87
CA ALA A 11 -8.57 15.20 -3.90
C ALA A 11 -8.23 14.74 -2.47
N PRO A 12 -8.37 13.44 -2.16
CA PRO A 12 -8.08 12.93 -0.83
C PRO A 12 -6.64 13.20 -0.41
N THR A 13 -6.45 13.45 0.89
CA THR A 13 -5.15 13.75 1.51
C THR A 13 -4.32 12.49 1.77
N LEU A 14 -3.05 12.64 2.18
CA LEU A 14 -2.20 11.53 2.63
C LEU A 14 -2.88 10.73 3.77
N LEU A 15 -3.50 11.43 4.72
CA LEU A 15 -4.21 10.81 5.84
C LEU A 15 -5.47 10.05 5.37
N ASP A 16 -6.12 10.52 4.32
CA ASP A 16 -7.29 9.86 3.75
C ASP A 16 -6.89 8.52 3.12
N LEU A 17 -5.80 8.52 2.35
CA LEU A 17 -5.21 7.33 1.75
C LEU A 17 -4.71 6.36 2.82
N GLU A 18 -4.04 6.85 3.87
CA GLU A 18 -3.58 6.02 4.98
C GLU A 18 -4.76 5.30 5.65
N GLN A 19 -5.85 6.02 5.91
CA GLN A 19 -7.06 5.42 6.48
C GLN A 19 -7.73 4.41 5.56
N LEU A 20 -7.71 4.62 4.24
CA LEU A 20 -8.20 3.65 3.25
C LEU A 20 -7.35 2.39 3.27
N ALA A 21 -6.02 2.53 3.23
CA ALA A 21 -5.09 1.42 3.28
C ALA A 21 -5.19 0.63 4.59
N ARG A 22 -5.29 1.30 5.75
CA ARG A 22 -5.53 0.62 7.04
C ARG A 22 -6.83 -0.18 7.03
N ARG A 23 -7.90 0.35 6.41
CA ARG A 23 -9.16 -0.39 6.28
C ARG A 23 -9.02 -1.62 5.40
N ALA A 24 -8.30 -1.52 4.28
CA ALA A 24 -8.00 -2.66 3.42
C ALA A 24 -7.24 -3.75 4.20
N LEU A 25 -6.19 -3.36 4.92
CA LEU A 25 -5.39 -4.27 5.75
C LEU A 25 -6.22 -4.98 6.83
N LEU A 26 -7.13 -4.27 7.50
CA LEU A 26 -7.98 -4.84 8.56
C LEU A 26 -9.01 -5.86 8.04
N ARG A 27 -9.31 -5.87 6.74
CA ARG A 27 -10.25 -6.82 6.13
C ARG A 27 -9.58 -8.08 5.62
N LEU A 28 -8.24 -8.16 5.66
CA LEU A 28 -7.54 -9.34 5.20
C LEU A 28 -7.93 -10.56 6.05
N PRO A 29 -8.33 -11.68 5.41
CA PRO A 29 -8.70 -12.88 6.13
C PRO A 29 -7.50 -13.50 6.86
N ALA A 30 -7.76 -14.26 7.92
CA ALA A 30 -6.76 -15.15 8.47
C ALA A 30 -6.37 -16.21 7.41
N PRO A 31 -5.09 -16.57 7.24
CA PRO A 31 -3.94 -16.27 8.10
C PRO A 31 -3.21 -14.94 7.80
N PHE A 32 -3.59 -14.22 6.75
CA PHE A 32 -2.85 -13.05 6.26
C PHE A 32 -2.90 -11.85 7.21
N ALA A 33 -3.93 -11.73 8.03
CA ALA A 33 -3.98 -10.69 9.08
C ALA A 33 -2.75 -10.73 10.02
N GLY A 34 -2.22 -11.92 10.34
CA GLY A 34 -1.04 -12.06 11.21
C GLY A 34 0.29 -11.71 10.52
N LEU A 35 0.29 -11.60 9.20
CA LEU A 35 1.46 -11.20 8.41
C LEU A 35 1.76 -9.70 8.52
N LEU A 36 0.80 -8.93 9.04
CA LEU A 36 0.87 -7.47 9.18
C LEU A 36 1.38 -7.02 10.54
N ASP A 37 1.58 -7.95 11.48
CA ASP A 37 2.03 -7.61 12.83
C ASP A 37 3.41 -6.94 12.77
N GLY A 38 3.47 -5.67 13.17
CA GLY A 38 4.70 -4.86 13.16
C GLY A 38 5.02 -4.21 11.82
N VAL A 39 4.18 -4.36 10.80
CA VAL A 39 4.32 -3.64 9.52
C VAL A 39 3.86 -2.19 9.69
N LEU A 40 4.73 -1.25 9.35
CA LEU A 40 4.40 0.17 9.27
C LEU A 40 3.71 0.48 7.96
N LEU A 41 2.81 1.46 7.97
CA LEU A 41 2.20 2.01 6.77
C LEU A 41 2.62 3.47 6.66
N ARG A 42 3.17 3.85 5.52
CA ARG A 42 3.64 5.21 5.23
C ARG A 42 3.02 5.69 3.91
N VAL A 43 2.46 6.89 3.92
CA VAL A 43 1.90 7.51 2.71
C VAL A 43 2.66 8.80 2.43
N GLU A 44 3.18 8.90 1.20
CA GLU A 44 4.06 9.99 0.76
C GLU A 44 3.55 10.55 -0.57
N GLU A 45 4.05 11.71 -1.00
CA GLU A 45 3.63 12.27 -2.30
C GLU A 45 4.22 11.47 -3.47
N PHE A 46 5.50 11.11 -3.37
CA PHE A 46 6.29 10.30 -4.31
C PHE A 46 7.36 9.52 -3.55
N ALA A 47 7.95 8.52 -4.20
CA ALA A 47 9.20 7.92 -3.77
C ALA A 47 10.35 8.92 -3.86
N ASP A 48 11.38 8.75 -3.03
CA ASP A 48 12.61 9.52 -3.16
C ASP A 48 13.48 9.00 -4.33
N GLU A 49 14.43 9.83 -4.75
CA GLU A 49 15.31 9.51 -5.88
C GLU A 49 16.12 8.23 -5.64
N GLU A 50 16.58 8.00 -4.41
CA GLU A 50 17.34 6.79 -4.04
C GLU A 50 16.50 5.51 -4.24
N THR A 51 15.24 5.54 -3.81
CA THR A 51 14.30 4.44 -3.99
C THR A 51 14.06 4.17 -5.48
N LEU A 52 13.77 5.22 -6.27
CA LEU A 52 13.51 5.09 -7.71
C LEU A 52 14.72 4.52 -8.46
N ASP A 53 15.92 5.05 -8.19
CA ASP A 53 17.18 4.57 -8.76
C ASP A 53 17.43 3.10 -8.42
N SER A 54 17.17 2.69 -7.17
CA SER A 54 17.35 1.30 -6.72
C SER A 54 16.40 0.32 -7.42
N MET A 55 15.22 0.79 -7.81
CA MET A 55 14.19 0.03 -8.51
C MET A 55 14.33 0.11 -10.03
N GLY A 56 15.23 0.97 -10.55
CA GLY A 56 15.40 1.22 -11.97
C GLY A 56 14.19 1.91 -12.62
N ILE A 57 13.46 2.71 -11.85
CA ILE A 57 12.26 3.43 -12.29
C ILE A 57 12.65 4.86 -12.66
N GLU A 58 12.40 5.25 -13.92
CA GLU A 58 12.73 6.59 -14.42
C GLU A 58 11.60 7.60 -14.17
N ASP A 59 10.34 7.15 -14.23
CA ASP A 59 9.17 7.98 -13.98
C ASP A 59 8.57 7.69 -12.60
N PRO A 60 8.57 8.64 -11.64
CA PRO A 60 8.00 8.43 -10.32
C PRO A 60 6.49 8.10 -10.33
N PHE A 61 5.77 8.35 -11.42
CA PHE A 61 4.36 7.94 -11.57
C PHE A 61 4.17 6.44 -11.80
N GLU A 62 5.22 5.70 -12.16
CA GLU A 62 5.16 4.24 -12.34
C GLU A 62 5.19 3.47 -11.01
N LEU A 63 5.50 4.13 -9.89
CA LEU A 63 5.58 3.49 -8.57
C LEU A 63 4.45 3.97 -7.65
N THR A 64 3.42 3.13 -7.47
CA THR A 64 2.22 3.47 -6.68
C THR A 64 2.27 2.94 -5.25
N GLY A 65 2.99 1.84 -5.04
CA GLY A 65 3.30 1.26 -3.74
C GLY A 65 4.68 0.61 -3.72
N LEU A 66 5.19 0.38 -2.51
CA LEU A 66 6.43 -0.36 -2.29
C LEU A 66 6.41 -1.03 -0.92
N TYR A 67 6.68 -2.33 -0.86
CA TYR A 67 7.10 -2.96 0.39
C TYR A 67 8.62 -2.82 0.61
N SER A 68 9.03 -2.29 1.76
CA SER A 68 10.43 -2.25 2.20
C SER A 68 10.63 -2.99 3.52
N GLY A 69 11.81 -3.59 3.68
CA GLY A 69 12.18 -4.37 4.85
C GLY A 69 12.41 -5.84 4.54
N ARG A 70 12.77 -6.60 5.57
CA ARG A 70 13.27 -7.96 5.39
C ARG A 70 12.16 -8.92 4.91
N PRO A 71 12.46 -9.89 4.03
CA PRO A 71 11.61 -11.04 3.76
C PRO A 71 11.18 -11.77 5.04
N ILE A 72 9.92 -12.20 5.08
CA ILE A 72 9.37 -12.94 6.22
C ILE A 72 10.04 -14.32 6.32
N GLY A 73 10.41 -14.70 7.55
CA GLY A 73 11.01 -16.00 7.86
C GLY A 73 12.48 -15.93 8.30
N GLU A 74 13.11 -14.76 8.12
CA GLU A 74 14.45 -14.52 8.65
C GLU A 74 14.38 -13.84 10.03
N PRO A 75 15.17 -14.29 11.03
CA PRO A 75 15.22 -13.63 12.32
C PRO A 75 15.72 -12.19 12.14
N ALA A 76 14.96 -11.23 12.69
CA ALA A 76 15.36 -9.83 12.73
C ALA A 76 16.75 -9.72 13.37
N ALA A 77 17.69 -9.08 12.67
CA ALA A 77 18.96 -8.71 13.25
C ALA A 77 18.81 -7.36 13.96
N THR A 78 19.64 -7.14 14.96
CA THR A 78 19.68 -5.88 15.70
C THR A 78 20.03 -4.74 14.74
N GLY A 79 19.10 -3.79 14.55
CA GLY A 79 19.31 -2.58 13.74
C GLY A 79 18.52 -2.52 12.43
N ASP A 80 17.79 -3.57 12.07
CA ASP A 80 16.94 -3.55 10.88
C ASP A 80 15.78 -2.53 11.01
N PRO A 81 15.46 -1.80 9.93
CA PRO A 81 14.24 -1.02 9.89
C PRO A 81 13.02 -1.97 9.95
N PRO A 82 11.93 -1.55 10.60
CA PRO A 82 10.70 -2.33 10.61
C PRO A 82 10.16 -2.48 9.18
N PRO A 83 9.52 -3.62 8.86
CA PRO A 83 8.85 -3.79 7.58
C PRO A 83 7.84 -2.66 7.36
N THR A 84 7.84 -2.07 6.18
CA THR A 84 7.06 -0.87 5.88
C THR A 84 6.41 -0.98 4.50
N ILE A 85 5.11 -0.76 4.43
CA ILE A 85 4.36 -0.55 3.19
C ILE A 85 4.33 0.95 2.91
N HIS A 86 4.88 1.36 1.78
CA HIS A 86 4.83 2.71 1.26
C HIS A 86 3.72 2.80 0.21
N LEU A 87 2.96 3.89 0.25
CA LEU A 87 2.01 4.26 -0.78
C LEU A 87 2.31 5.68 -1.26
N TYR A 88 2.31 5.87 -2.57
CA TYR A 88 2.64 7.14 -3.18
C TYR A 88 1.38 7.79 -3.73
N ARG A 89 0.97 8.88 -3.08
CA ARG A 89 -0.32 9.54 -3.30
C ARG A 89 -0.49 10.06 -4.72
N ARG A 90 0.51 10.72 -5.30
CA ARG A 90 0.35 11.28 -6.65
C ARG A 90 0.25 10.20 -7.72
N PRO A 91 1.14 9.18 -7.75
CA PRO A 91 0.99 8.03 -8.63
C PRO A 91 -0.37 7.34 -8.46
N LEU A 92 -0.82 7.10 -7.21
CA LEU A 92 -2.13 6.51 -6.95
C LEU A 92 -3.30 7.35 -7.46
N LEU A 93 -3.23 8.68 -7.33
CA LEU A 93 -4.28 9.57 -7.82
C LEU A 93 -4.30 9.64 -9.36
N ASP A 94 -3.13 9.55 -9.98
CA ASP A 94 -2.99 9.49 -11.44
C ASP A 94 -3.61 8.19 -11.98
N GLU A 95 -3.21 7.04 -11.43
CA GLU A 95 -3.79 5.74 -11.77
C GLU A 95 -5.30 5.70 -11.48
N TRP A 96 -5.75 6.32 -10.39
CA TRP A 96 -7.18 6.43 -10.08
C TRP A 96 -7.96 7.19 -11.16
N CYS A 97 -7.40 8.30 -11.66
CA CYS A 97 -8.01 9.08 -12.74
C CYS A 97 -8.06 8.29 -14.06
N ASP A 98 -6.99 7.53 -14.35
CA ASP A 98 -6.85 6.78 -15.60
C ASP A 98 -7.74 5.54 -15.65
N THR A 99 -7.80 4.79 -14.55
CA THR A 99 -8.54 3.52 -14.48
C THR A 99 -10.03 3.73 -14.19
N GLY A 100 -10.39 4.80 -13.49
CA GLY A 100 -11.77 5.09 -13.08
C GLY A 100 -12.36 4.11 -12.05
N VAL A 101 -11.55 3.23 -11.45
CA VAL A 101 -11.99 2.34 -10.37
C VAL A 101 -12.24 3.13 -9.09
N GLY A 102 -12.93 2.55 -8.11
CA GLY A 102 -13.09 3.21 -6.81
C GLY A 102 -11.73 3.31 -6.09
N LEU A 103 -11.40 4.47 -5.52
CA LEU A 103 -10.11 4.70 -4.84
C LEU A 103 -9.84 3.68 -3.73
N GLU A 104 -10.85 3.29 -2.96
CA GLU A 104 -10.71 2.25 -1.93
C GLU A 104 -10.30 0.90 -2.53
N ARG A 105 -10.85 0.55 -3.69
CA ARG A 105 -10.51 -0.69 -4.41
C ARG A 105 -9.11 -0.63 -4.99
N LEU A 106 -8.71 0.52 -5.56
CA LEU A 106 -7.35 0.72 -6.06
C LEU A 106 -6.32 0.57 -4.95
N ILE A 107 -6.51 1.26 -3.82
CA ILE A 107 -5.61 1.16 -2.68
C ILE A 107 -5.56 -0.27 -2.14
N THR A 108 -6.70 -0.95 -2.08
CA THR A 108 -6.76 -2.36 -1.65
C THR A 108 -5.94 -3.24 -2.58
N HIS A 109 -6.11 -3.08 -3.90
CA HIS A 109 -5.34 -3.80 -4.92
C HIS A 109 -3.83 -3.59 -4.72
N VAL A 110 -3.36 -2.33 -4.67
CA VAL A 110 -1.93 -2.03 -4.52
C VAL A 110 -1.37 -2.62 -3.22
N VAL A 111 -2.05 -2.41 -2.09
CA VAL A 111 -1.58 -2.94 -0.80
C VAL A 111 -1.52 -4.48 -0.79
N VAL A 112 -2.54 -5.13 -1.34
CA VAL A 112 -2.57 -6.61 -1.45
C VAL A 112 -1.48 -7.10 -2.39
N HIS A 113 -1.19 -6.38 -3.47
CA HIS A 113 -0.14 -6.71 -4.42
C HIS A 113 1.26 -6.61 -3.79
N GLU A 114 1.55 -5.52 -3.08
CA GLU A 114 2.82 -5.33 -2.37
C GLU A 114 3.06 -6.43 -1.32
N ILE A 115 2.04 -6.75 -0.54
CA ILE A 115 2.09 -7.88 0.41
C ILE A 115 2.19 -9.20 -0.34
N GLY A 116 1.40 -9.42 -1.39
CA GLY A 116 1.40 -10.68 -2.09
C GLY A 116 2.77 -11.03 -2.68
N HIS A 117 3.40 -10.07 -3.36
CA HIS A 117 4.74 -10.25 -3.92
C HIS A 117 5.80 -10.49 -2.86
N HIS A 118 5.82 -9.69 -1.80
CA HIS A 118 6.84 -9.83 -0.75
C HIS A 118 6.69 -11.12 0.06
N PHE A 119 5.47 -11.65 0.16
CA PHE A 119 5.15 -12.85 0.92
C PHE A 119 5.05 -14.12 0.05
N GLY A 120 5.31 -14.01 -1.25
CA GLY A 120 5.31 -15.15 -2.19
C GLY A 120 3.92 -15.73 -2.43
N LEU A 121 2.87 -14.91 -2.34
CA LEU A 121 1.51 -15.31 -2.68
C LEU A 121 1.36 -15.48 -4.19
N SER A 122 0.55 -16.44 -4.60
CA SER A 122 0.17 -16.57 -6.00
C SER A 122 -0.82 -15.47 -6.40
N ASP A 123 -0.88 -15.15 -7.70
CA ASP A 123 -1.88 -14.24 -8.25
C ASP A 123 -3.31 -14.66 -7.86
N ASP A 124 -3.59 -15.96 -7.81
CA ASP A 124 -4.88 -16.52 -7.38
C ASP A 124 -5.17 -16.30 -5.89
N ASP A 125 -4.13 -16.27 -5.04
CA ASP A 125 -4.28 -15.92 -3.63
C ASP A 125 -4.55 -14.41 -3.49
N MET A 126 -3.80 -13.57 -4.21
CA MET A 126 -3.98 -12.11 -4.20
C MET A 126 -5.39 -11.71 -4.67
N HIS A 127 -5.87 -12.28 -5.77
CA HIS A 127 -7.21 -11.99 -6.30
C HIS A 127 -8.30 -12.34 -5.27
N ARG A 128 -8.17 -13.48 -4.58
CA ARG A 128 -9.10 -13.89 -3.52
C ARG A 128 -9.09 -12.91 -2.34
N LEU A 129 -7.96 -12.29 -2.03
CA LEU A 129 -7.85 -11.28 -0.98
C LEU A 129 -8.52 -9.97 -1.39
N GLU A 130 -8.35 -9.55 -2.63
CA GLU A 130 -9.01 -8.36 -3.18
C GLU A 130 -10.54 -8.49 -3.22
N GLU A 131 -11.06 -9.67 -3.56
CA GLU A 131 -12.51 -9.91 -3.57
C GLU A 131 -13.12 -10.01 -2.15
N ALA A 132 -12.30 -10.32 -1.15
CA ALA A 132 -12.73 -10.47 0.23
C ALA A 132 -12.70 -9.16 1.05
N GLY A 133 -12.04 -8.11 0.55
CA GLY A 133 -11.85 -6.80 1.21
C GLY A 133 -12.75 -5.69 0.71
#